data_AF-A0A9X1IKN5-F1
#
_entry.id   AF-A0A9X1IKN5-F1
#
_cell.length_a   1.000
_cell.length_b   1.000
_cell.length_c   1.000
_cell.angle_alpha   90.00
_cell.angle_beta   90.00
_cell.angle_gamma   90.00
#
_symmetry.space_group_name_H-M   'P 1'
#
loop_
_entity.id
_entity.type
_entity.pdbx_description
1 polymer ?
#
loop_
_entity_poly.entity_id
_entity_poly.type
_entity_poly.pdbx_seq_one_letter_code
_entity_poly.pdbx_strand_id
1 'polypeptide(L)' 'MRTFKLEQSKTETITPHGGLALVGHCLNKQTSLAKTSRSVVKRHGIANIDLIRTYLGLICLGKSDFEAV' A
#
# COMPACT_ATOMS: atom_id res chain seq x y z
N MET A 1 -5.85 18.23 -5.98
CA MET A 1 -6.48 16.96 -5.56
C MET A 1 -6.65 16.08 -6.80
N ARG A 2 -6.23 14.81 -6.76
CA ARG A 2 -6.45 13.88 -7.87
C ARG A 2 -7.78 13.17 -7.66
N THR A 3 -8.66 13.23 -8.66
CA THR A 3 -9.99 12.63 -8.61
C THR A 3 -9.90 11.17 -9.03
N PHE A 4 -10.25 10.25 -8.13
CA PHE A 4 -10.38 8.84 -8.46
C PHE A 4 -11.83 8.54 -8.82
N LYS A 5 -12.05 7.89 -9.97
CA LYS A 5 -13.35 7.32 -10.33
C LYS A 5 -13.31 5.83 -9.97
N LEU A 6 -14.08 5.44 -8.97
CA LEU A 6 -14.23 4.04 -8.57
C LEU A 6 -15.41 3.46 -9.36
N GLU A 7 -15.18 2.40 -10.12
CA GLU A 7 -16.21 1.71 -10.89
C GLU A 7 -16.17 0.21 -10.57
N GLN A 8 -17.34 -0.41 -10.45
CA GLN A 8 -17.46 -1.85 -10.26
C GLN A 8 -17.36 -2.55 -11.60
N SER A 9 -16.39 -3.47 -11.73
CA SER A 9 -16.27 -4.31 -12.92
C SER A 9 -17.45 -5.30 -12.98
N LYS A 10 -18.03 -5.47 -14.17
CA LYS A 10 -19.11 -6.44 -14.42
C LYS A 10 -18.60 -7.86 -14.65
N THR A 11 -17.32 -7.99 -14.96
CA THR A 11 -16.68 -9.24 -15.38
C THR A 11 -15.60 -9.71 -14.41
N GLU A 12 -15.06 -8.81 -13.59
CA GLU A 12 -13.95 -9.11 -12.70
C GLU A 12 -14.34 -8.91 -11.24
N THR A 13 -14.18 -9.96 -10.44
CA THR A 13 -14.28 -9.88 -8.98
C THR A 13 -12.89 -9.66 -8.43
N ILE A 14 -12.61 -8.43 -8.01
CA ILE A 14 -11.36 -8.14 -7.29
C ILE A 14 -11.52 -8.71 -5.88
N THR A 15 -10.81 -9.80 -5.59
CA THR A 15 -10.75 -10.37 -4.24
C THR A 15 -10.12 -9.34 -3.29
N PRO A 16 -10.35 -9.44 -1.96
CA PRO A 16 -9.76 -8.51 -1.00
C PRO A 16 -8.24 -8.37 -1.16
N HIS A 17 -7.56 -9.45 -1.57
CA HIS A 17 -6.12 -9.46 -1.83
C HIS A 17 -5.77 -8.87 -3.21
N GLY A 18 -6.63 -9.02 -4.21
CA GLY A 18 -6.52 -8.33 -5.50
C GLY A 18 -6.58 -6.80 -5.34
N GLY A 19 -7.30 -6.28 -4.35
CA GLY A 19 -7.36 -4.86 -4.03
C GLY A 19 -6.00 -4.27 -3.61
N LEU A 20 -5.11 -5.08 -3.02
CA LEU A 20 -3.77 -4.63 -2.64
C LEU A 20 -2.91 -4.25 -3.84
N ALA A 21 -3.13 -4.85 -5.02
CA ALA A 21 -2.42 -4.47 -6.24
C ALA A 21 -2.77 -3.03 -6.65
N LEU A 22 -4.04 -2.63 -6.53
CA LEU A 22 -4.48 -1.25 -6.76
C LEU A 22 -3.91 -0.29 -5.72
N VAL A 23 -3.91 -0.66 -4.45
CA VAL A 23 -3.31 0.14 -3.37
C VAL A 23 -1.82 0.36 -3.62
N GLY A 24 -1.09 -0.70 -3.96
CA GLY A 24 0.33 -0.63 -4.33
C GLY A 24 0.58 0.27 -5.54
N HIS A 25 -0.28 0.18 -6.57
CA HIS A 25 -0.20 1.05 -7.74
C HIS A 25 -0.42 2.52 -7.38
N CYS A 26 -1.44 2.82 -6.58
CA CYS A 26 -1.73 4.16 -6.08
C CYS A 26 -0.56 4.72 -5.25
N LEU A 27 -0.01 3.94 -4.32
CA LEU A 27 1.15 4.35 -3.53
C LEU A 27 2.34 4.70 -4.42
N ASN A 28 2.63 3.88 -5.42
CA ASN A 28 3.79 4.06 -6.29
C ASN A 28 3.63 5.19 -7.32
N LYS A 29 2.42 5.48 -7.79
CA LYS A 29 2.17 6.48 -8.85
C LYS A 29 1.59 7.80 -8.37
N GLN A 30 0.96 7.81 -7.19
CA GLN A 30 0.20 8.97 -6.70
C GLN A 30 0.75 9.59 -5.43
N THR A 31 1.75 8.95 -4.81
CA THR A 31 2.39 9.50 -3.61
C THR A 31 3.90 9.62 -3.83
N SER A 32 4.53 10.49 -3.05
CA SER A 32 6.00 10.57 -2.96
C SER A 32 6.56 9.77 -1.78
N LEU A 33 5.77 8.85 -1.18
CA LEU A 33 6.14 8.17 0.07
C LEU A 33 7.50 7.48 -0.01
N ALA A 34 7.80 6.80 -1.12
CA ALA A 34 9.08 6.11 -1.31
C ALA A 34 10.29 7.07 -1.36
N LYS A 35 10.07 8.33 -1.73
CA LYS A 35 11.09 9.39 -1.69
C LYS A 35 11.19 9.96 -0.28
N THR A 36 10.05 10.32 0.31
CA THR A 36 9.95 10.89 1.66
C THR A 36 10.46 9.91 2.73
N SER A 37 10.23 8.61 2.58
CA SER A 37 10.68 7.60 3.54
C SER A 37 12.21 7.50 3.67
N ARG A 38 12.95 8.01 2.67
CA ARG A 38 14.42 8.04 2.68
C ARG A 38 14.98 9.16 3.56
N SER A 39 14.20 10.20 3.85
CA SER A 39 14.63 11.26 4.78
C SER A 39 14.58 10.79 6.23
N VAL A 40 13.82 9.72 6.51
CA VAL A 40 13.80 9.09 7.84
C VAL A 40 15.08 8.27 7.98
N VAL A 41 15.93 8.69 8.92
CA VAL A 41 17.22 8.03 9.18
C VAL A 41 16.98 6.57 9.54
N LYS A 42 17.60 5.66 8.77
CA LYS A 42 17.63 4.24 9.07
C LYS A 42 19.04 3.87 9.55
N ARG A 43 19.13 3.20 10.70
CA ARG A 43 20.40 2.73 11.26
C ARG A 43 20.91 1.45 10.57
N HIS A 44 20.01 0.49 10.32
CA HIS A 44 20.28 -0.80 9.68
C HIS A 44 18.94 -1.52 9.41
N GLY A 45 18.93 -2.56 8.54
CA GLY A 45 17.76 -3.42 8.34
C GLY A 45 16.89 -3.07 7.12
N ILE A 46 15.61 -3.42 7.19
CA ILE A 46 14.60 -3.30 6.11
C ILE A 46 14.38 -1.82 5.73
N ALA A 47 14.11 -1.53 4.45
CA ALA A 47 13.84 -0.16 4.04
C ALA A 47 12.53 0.35 4.67
N ASN A 48 12.52 1.61 5.14
CA ASN A 48 11.34 2.21 5.79
C ASN A 48 10.08 2.15 4.90
N ILE A 49 10.25 2.25 3.57
CA ILE A 49 9.12 2.15 2.63
C ILE A 49 8.48 0.76 2.65
N ASP A 50 9.24 -0.30 2.89
CA ASP A 50 8.71 -1.65 2.90
C ASP A 50 7.90 -1.88 4.17
N LEU A 51 8.36 -1.36 5.33
CA LEU A 51 7.57 -1.36 6.56
C LEU A 51 6.23 -0.62 6.39
N ILE A 52 6.25 0.55 5.75
CA ILE A 52 5.03 1.32 5.49
C ILE A 52 4.09 0.53 4.57
N ARG A 53 4.60 -0.08 3.49
CA ARG A 53 3.78 -0.88 2.57
C ARG A 53 3.15 -2.09 3.24
N THR A 54 3.91 -2.83 4.06
CA THR A 54 3.40 -3.99 4.79
C THR A 54 2.30 -3.59 5.77
N TYR A 55 2.53 -2.54 6.57
CA TYR A 55 1.55 -2.06 7.52
C TYR A 55 0.27 -1.56 6.85
N LEU A 56 0.41 -0.81 5.76
CA LEU A 56 -0.73 -0.30 4.98
C LEU A 56 -1.48 -1.45 4.31
N GLY A 57 -0.78 -2.49 3.85
CA GLY A 57 -1.38 -3.72 3.34
C GLY A 57 -2.22 -4.45 4.38
N LEU A 58 -1.71 -4.58 5.62
CA LEU A 58 -2.45 -5.17 6.75
C LEU A 58 -3.75 -4.39 7.04
N ILE A 59 -3.66 -3.06 7.13
CA ILE A 59 -4.84 -2.20 7.37
C ILE A 59 -5.86 -2.32 6.23
N CYS A 60 -5.40 -2.35 4.97
CA CYS A 60 -6.31 -2.54 3.83
C CYS A 60 -7.02 -3.90 3.84
N LEU A 61 -6.42 -4.92 4.46
CA LEU A 61 -7.03 -6.22 4.68
C LEU A 61 -7.91 -6.30 5.94
N GLY A 62 -8.01 -5.21 6.72
CA GLY A 62 -8.73 -5.18 7.98
C GLY A 62 -8.03 -5.93 9.12
N LYS A 63 -6.73 -6.21 9.00
CA LYS A 63 -5.91 -6.83 10.04
C LYS A 63 -5.25 -5.76 10.90
N SER A 64 -5.40 -5.87 12.22
CA SER A 64 -4.80 -4.93 13.20
C SER A 64 -3.43 -5.38 13.69
N ASP A 65 -3.22 -6.69 13.82
CA ASP A 65 -1.97 -7.25 14.29
C ASP A 65 -0.98 -7.47 13.16
N PHE A 66 0.31 -7.30 13.46
CA PHE A 66 1.38 -7.63 12.54
C PHE A 66 1.46 -9.15 12.42
N GLU A 67 0.67 -9.69 11.49
CA GLU A 67 0.84 -11.04 11.01
C GLU A 67 1.96 -11.01 9.96
N ALA A 68 2.92 -11.93 10.05
CA ALA A 68 3.93 -12.07 9.01
C ALA A 68 3.21 -12.44 7.70
N VAL A 69 3.11 -11.47 6.79
CA VAL A 69 2.59 -11.65 5.42
C VAL A 69 3.66 -12.26 4.55
#